data_AF-A0A5C0SQQ3-F1
#
_entry.id   AF-A0A5C0SQQ3-F1
#
_cell.length_a   1.000
_cell.length_b   1.000
_cell.length_c   1.000
_cell.angle_alpha   90.00
_cell.angle_beta   90.00
_cell.angle_gamma   90.00
#
_symmetry.space_group_name_H-M   'P 1'
#
loop_
_entity.id
_entity.type
_entity.pdbx_description
1 polymer ?
#
loop_
_entity_poly.entity_id
_entity_poly.type
_entity_poly.pdbx_seq_one_letter_code
_entity_poly.pdbx_strand_id
1 'polypeptide(L)'
;MGWVKWVQVLLAFLLFVPAVSAHYYVVLDERLAGLYPYACEVANLHNGTVVISNFSNFSFLGPNDYVLFVVNSSRFERNFVYSIYRRLDRNGDGIYDPAVGFYPVEREEDFAGWARALRSFRPGKALFIEAGSFEYGEYVRAAEKASLVWIGGHGSPSGVDMGWWRFDRDHMGEPVGRAFVFESCDVGEVWKSNASLVLALLRRGSPAVVASVEMGGVSYLSSGFWASGYPLGKLVQISNAYFRKVGIHPKAVLFGDPALLPVSSPEYSVSKKPASGIYAMIFPPVNGEVYMPGGSLPVSLFRAYGHIFNPLDLWKSVVTLGGVGPIIPILGAVLLLRQKKPDREEACWVAASSAILLLFLGILWGYPPVGASLLVLLTWAVALLLSRLNLKWGFLFLFLPPSLVVSLALLAGYATSSYWAFTLFVSLLTSLFLLGLLLGMYRAFQMVSAAFR
;
A
#
# COMPACT_ATOMS: atom_id res chain seq x y z
N MET A 1 2.39 -29.11 51.04
CA MET A 1 2.12 -27.74 50.54
C MET A 1 3.30 -27.06 49.81
N GLY A 2 4.52 -27.63 49.78
CA GLY A 2 5.69 -26.99 49.13
C GLY A 2 5.80 -27.19 47.61
N TRP A 3 5.43 -28.37 47.09
CA TRP A 3 5.67 -28.73 45.68
C TRP A 3 4.82 -27.93 44.67
N VAL A 4 3.57 -27.63 45.01
CA VAL A 4 2.65 -26.89 44.12
C VAL A 4 3.10 -25.44 43.90
N LYS A 5 3.73 -24.82 44.91
CA LYS A 5 4.30 -23.47 44.78
C LYS A 5 5.53 -23.45 43.87
N TRP A 6 6.39 -24.47 43.93
CA TRP A 6 7.56 -24.55 43.05
C TRP A 6 7.17 -24.81 41.59
N VAL A 7 6.16 -25.65 41.34
CA VAL A 7 5.62 -25.88 39.99
C VAL A 7 4.99 -24.61 39.41
N GLN A 8 4.24 -23.84 40.22
CA GLN A 8 3.67 -22.55 39.79
C GLN A 8 4.73 -21.47 39.54
N VAL A 9 5.79 -21.43 40.35
CA VAL A 9 6.93 -20.51 40.13
C VAL A 9 7.73 -20.93 38.89
N LEU A 10 7.91 -22.22 38.63
CA LEU A 10 8.59 -22.71 37.42
C LEU A 10 7.75 -22.47 36.15
N LEU A 11 6.43 -22.63 36.22
CA LEU A 11 5.49 -22.29 35.14
C LEU A 11 5.42 -20.78 34.89
N ALA A 12 5.47 -19.96 35.95
CA ALA A 12 5.60 -18.51 35.82
C ALA A 12 6.95 -18.15 35.18
N PHE A 13 8.06 -18.78 35.59
CA PHE A 13 9.37 -18.57 34.97
C PHE A 13 9.40 -19.00 33.50
N LEU A 14 8.71 -20.09 33.13
CA LEU A 14 8.54 -20.54 31.74
C LEU A 14 7.67 -19.59 30.91
N LEU A 15 6.71 -18.89 31.54
CA LEU A 15 5.94 -17.80 30.93
C LEU A 15 6.74 -16.47 30.82
N PHE A 16 7.86 -16.36 31.53
CA PHE A 16 8.81 -15.23 31.49
C PHE A 16 10.13 -15.57 30.79
N VAL A 17 10.33 -16.81 30.30
CA VAL A 17 11.34 -17.08 29.27
C VAL A 17 10.94 -16.21 28.09
N PRO A 18 11.83 -15.33 27.58
CA PRO A 18 11.47 -14.42 26.51
C PRO A 18 10.85 -15.23 25.37
N ALA A 19 9.58 -14.96 25.11
CA ALA A 19 8.86 -15.49 23.97
C ALA A 19 9.71 -15.19 22.73
N VAL A 20 10.34 -16.23 22.18
CA VAL A 20 11.17 -16.29 20.97
C VAL A 20 11.70 -14.91 20.54
N SER A 21 12.90 -14.55 21.01
CA SER A 21 13.62 -13.38 20.48
C SER A 21 13.66 -13.50 18.96
N ALA A 22 13.16 -12.48 18.24
CA ALA A 22 13.28 -12.44 16.79
C ALA A 22 14.73 -12.68 16.38
N HIS A 23 14.99 -13.71 15.59
CA HIS A 23 16.33 -14.04 15.13
C HIS A 23 16.64 -13.31 13.82
N TYR A 24 17.89 -12.90 13.65
CA TYR A 24 18.36 -12.32 12.40
C TYR A 24 19.14 -13.36 11.61
N TYR A 25 18.82 -13.54 10.33
CA TYR A 25 19.50 -14.46 9.44
C TYR A 25 20.07 -13.72 8.24
N VAL A 26 21.32 -14.03 7.88
CA VAL A 26 21.88 -13.71 6.58
C VAL A 26 21.91 -14.98 5.76
N VAL A 27 21.07 -15.07 4.73
CA VAL A 27 21.04 -16.20 3.81
C VAL A 27 21.90 -15.86 2.60
N LEU A 28 23.09 -16.45 2.55
CA LEU A 28 24.10 -16.20 1.53
C LEU A 28 23.96 -17.22 0.38
N ASP A 29 23.87 -16.74 -0.86
CA ASP A 29 23.94 -17.59 -2.06
C ASP A 29 25.22 -18.44 -2.01
N GLU A 30 25.11 -19.75 -2.20
CA GLU A 30 26.26 -20.67 -2.26
C GLU A 30 27.33 -20.24 -3.28
N ARG A 31 26.94 -19.54 -4.36
CA ARG A 31 27.86 -18.99 -5.36
C ARG A 31 28.69 -17.81 -4.86
N LEU A 32 28.30 -17.23 -3.74
CA LEU A 32 28.95 -16.11 -3.08
C LEU A 32 29.58 -16.53 -1.75
N ALA A 33 29.87 -17.82 -1.55
CA ALA A 33 30.44 -18.33 -0.31
C ALA A 33 31.74 -17.61 0.13
N GLY A 34 32.51 -17.04 -0.80
CA GLY A 34 33.67 -16.19 -0.50
C GLY A 34 33.34 -14.94 0.33
N LEU A 35 32.09 -14.47 0.31
CA LEU A 35 31.61 -13.33 1.09
C LEU A 35 31.19 -13.69 2.53
N TYR A 36 31.36 -14.95 2.95
CA TYR A 36 31.00 -15.42 4.29
C TYR A 36 31.55 -14.54 5.44
N PRO A 37 32.82 -14.06 5.42
CA PRO A 37 33.31 -13.17 6.46
C PRO A 37 32.50 -11.88 6.58
N TYR A 38 32.15 -11.25 5.46
CA TYR A 38 31.35 -10.03 5.43
C TYR A 38 29.89 -10.28 5.82
N ALA A 39 29.32 -11.42 5.42
CA ALA A 39 28.00 -11.85 5.87
C ALA A 39 27.96 -12.04 7.41
N CYS A 40 29.04 -12.59 8.00
CA CYS A 40 29.18 -12.69 9.45
C CYS A 40 29.24 -11.33 10.12
N GLU A 41 29.92 -10.34 9.53
CA GLU A 41 29.91 -8.97 10.07
C GLU A 41 28.49 -8.41 10.17
N VAL A 42 27.67 -8.58 9.12
CA VAL A 42 26.27 -8.13 9.12
C VAL A 42 25.45 -8.89 10.15
N ALA A 43 25.57 -10.21 10.19
CA ALA A 43 24.85 -11.03 11.18
C ALA A 43 25.23 -10.64 12.62
N ASN A 44 26.51 -10.40 12.90
CA ASN A 44 26.99 -10.04 14.24
C ASN A 44 26.45 -8.69 14.72
N LEU A 45 26.11 -7.75 13.84
CA LEU A 45 25.45 -6.50 14.23
C LEU A 45 24.09 -6.72 14.89
N HIS A 46 23.43 -7.82 14.54
CA HIS A 46 22.08 -8.18 15.01
C HIS A 46 22.08 -9.44 15.87
N ASN A 47 23.24 -9.91 16.33
CA ASN A 47 23.41 -11.19 17.03
C ASN A 47 22.76 -12.36 16.26
N GLY A 48 22.92 -12.35 14.94
CA GLY A 48 22.28 -13.23 13.97
C GLY A 48 23.13 -14.42 13.54
N THR A 49 22.58 -15.19 12.61
CA THR A 49 23.21 -16.40 12.04
C THR A 49 23.38 -16.27 10.53
N VAL A 50 24.50 -16.74 10.00
CA VAL A 50 24.72 -16.86 8.55
C VAL A 50 24.38 -18.28 8.10
N VAL A 51 23.60 -18.40 7.03
CA VAL A 51 23.22 -19.67 6.41
C VAL A 51 23.60 -19.61 4.94
N ILE A 52 24.48 -20.51 4.50
CA ILE A 52 24.76 -20.69 3.07
C ILE A 52 23.64 -21.52 2.45
N SER A 53 23.05 -21.05 1.36
CA SER A 53 21.86 -21.68 0.78
C SER A 53 21.81 -21.54 -0.74
N ASN A 54 21.18 -22.52 -1.39
CA ASN A 54 20.73 -22.45 -2.78
C ASN A 54 19.29 -21.91 -2.90
N PHE A 55 18.72 -21.42 -1.79
CA PHE A 55 17.36 -20.88 -1.63
C PHE A 55 16.22 -21.92 -1.69
N SER A 56 16.51 -23.22 -1.55
CA SER A 56 15.49 -24.29 -1.64
C SER A 56 14.65 -24.50 -0.38
N ASN A 57 15.21 -24.29 0.82
CA ASN A 57 14.54 -24.55 2.09
C ASN A 57 14.71 -23.38 3.08
N PHE A 58 13.60 -22.96 3.68
CA PHE A 58 13.52 -21.89 4.68
C PHE A 58 12.77 -22.30 5.95
N SER A 59 12.67 -23.61 6.24
CA SER A 59 11.93 -24.14 7.40
C SER A 59 12.45 -23.64 8.75
N PHE A 60 13.70 -23.19 8.81
CA PHE A 60 14.35 -22.68 10.02
C PHE A 60 13.91 -21.26 10.40
N LEU A 61 13.32 -20.49 9.48
CA LEU A 61 12.87 -19.13 9.78
C LEU A 61 11.58 -19.17 10.62
N GLY A 62 11.45 -18.31 11.61
CA GLY A 62 10.20 -18.04 12.33
C GLY A 62 9.43 -16.87 11.70
N PRO A 63 8.14 -16.69 12.02
CA PRO A 63 7.35 -15.59 11.43
C PRO A 63 7.80 -14.20 11.86
N ASN A 64 8.42 -14.08 13.04
CA ASN A 64 8.88 -12.81 13.60
C ASN A 64 10.36 -12.53 13.36
N ASP A 65 11.05 -13.39 12.60
CA ASP A 65 12.47 -13.23 12.31
C ASP A 65 12.72 -12.10 11.30
N TYR A 66 14.00 -11.81 11.08
CA TYR A 66 14.48 -10.94 10.02
C TYR A 66 15.44 -11.73 9.14
N VAL A 67 15.31 -11.63 7.83
CA VAL A 67 16.18 -12.33 6.89
C VAL A 67 16.70 -11.42 5.79
N LEU A 68 18.03 -11.34 5.68
CA LEU A 68 18.72 -10.70 4.58
C LEU A 68 19.18 -11.78 3.59
N PHE A 69 18.60 -11.80 2.39
CA PHE A 69 19.07 -12.64 1.30
C PHE A 69 20.19 -11.93 0.53
N VAL A 70 21.41 -12.45 0.59
CA VAL A 70 22.55 -11.97 -0.19
C VAL A 70 22.65 -12.85 -1.44
N VAL A 71 22.33 -12.27 -2.59
CA VAL A 71 22.04 -13.02 -3.83
C VAL A 71 22.98 -12.56 -4.93
N ASN A 72 23.45 -13.49 -5.76
CA ASN A 72 24.20 -13.10 -6.96
C ASN A 72 23.28 -12.31 -7.90
N SER A 73 23.69 -11.11 -8.33
CA SER A 73 22.84 -10.21 -9.12
C SER A 73 22.36 -10.84 -10.43
N SER A 74 23.13 -11.75 -11.03
CA SER A 74 22.74 -12.47 -12.26
C SER A 74 21.48 -13.35 -12.10
N ARG A 75 21.12 -13.70 -10.86
CA ARG A 75 19.90 -14.46 -10.53
C ARG A 75 18.79 -13.57 -9.97
N PHE A 76 19.10 -12.31 -9.68
CA PHE A 76 18.19 -11.42 -8.98
C PHE A 76 17.26 -10.72 -9.98
N GLU A 77 16.07 -11.29 -10.15
CA GLU A 77 15.00 -10.75 -10.98
C GLU A 77 13.64 -10.83 -10.28
N ARG A 78 12.60 -10.28 -10.91
CA ARG A 78 11.23 -10.30 -10.40
C ARG A 78 10.76 -11.69 -9.99
N ASN A 79 11.00 -12.70 -10.82
CA ASN A 79 10.59 -14.08 -10.56
C ASN A 79 11.31 -14.65 -9.32
N PHE A 80 12.57 -14.29 -9.13
CA PHE A 80 13.32 -14.70 -7.96
C PHE A 80 12.67 -14.13 -6.68
N VAL A 81 12.43 -12.82 -6.62
CA VAL A 81 11.79 -12.17 -5.46
C VAL A 81 10.46 -12.84 -5.13
N TYR A 82 9.59 -13.05 -6.14
CA TYR A 82 8.30 -13.69 -5.91
C TYR A 82 8.38 -15.17 -5.57
N SER A 83 9.41 -15.88 -6.05
CA SER A 83 9.64 -17.26 -5.65
C SER A 83 10.00 -17.36 -4.17
N ILE A 84 10.79 -16.41 -3.65
CA ILE A 84 11.14 -16.33 -2.23
C ILE A 84 9.90 -16.00 -1.41
N TYR A 85 9.15 -14.96 -1.77
CA TYR A 85 7.92 -14.59 -1.06
C TYR A 85 6.92 -15.76 -0.98
N ARG A 86 6.71 -16.49 -2.08
CA ARG A 86 5.81 -17.64 -2.09
C ARG A 86 6.27 -18.80 -1.19
N ARG A 87 7.59 -19.02 -1.07
CA ARG A 87 8.14 -20.06 -0.19
C ARG A 87 8.08 -19.68 1.30
N LEU A 88 8.00 -18.38 1.58
CA LEU A 88 7.89 -17.83 2.92
C LEU A 88 6.44 -17.56 3.34
N ASP A 89 5.49 -17.58 2.42
CA ASP A 89 4.05 -17.53 2.70
C ASP A 89 3.57 -18.90 3.23
N ARG A 90 3.70 -19.09 4.54
CA ARG A 90 3.43 -20.37 5.21
C ARG A 90 1.95 -20.63 5.48
N ASN A 91 1.17 -19.57 5.64
CA ASN A 91 -0.25 -19.63 5.96
C ASN A 91 -1.14 -19.50 4.71
N GLY A 92 -0.56 -19.17 3.55
CA GLY A 92 -1.24 -19.04 2.27
C GLY A 92 -2.06 -17.75 2.13
N ASP A 93 -1.79 -16.74 2.97
CA ASP A 93 -2.52 -15.46 2.93
C ASP A 93 -1.99 -14.49 1.86
N GLY A 94 -0.92 -14.88 1.16
CA GLY A 94 -0.26 -14.09 0.13
C GLY A 94 0.82 -13.15 0.66
N ILE A 95 1.13 -13.19 1.96
CA ILE A 95 2.20 -12.45 2.61
C ILE A 95 3.23 -13.41 3.19
N TYR A 96 4.49 -13.08 2.93
CA TYR A 96 5.62 -13.85 3.41
C TYR A 96 5.87 -13.58 4.89
N ASP A 97 6.27 -14.64 5.60
CA ASP A 97 6.75 -14.63 6.97
C ASP A 97 8.15 -15.28 6.95
N PRO A 98 9.28 -14.62 7.31
CA PRO A 98 9.55 -13.43 8.15
C PRO A 98 9.62 -12.04 7.46
N ALA A 99 10.13 -10.99 8.14
CA ALA A 99 10.53 -9.73 7.51
C ALA A 99 11.77 -9.91 6.61
N VAL A 100 11.68 -9.49 5.35
CA VAL A 100 12.66 -9.81 4.30
C VAL A 100 13.38 -8.57 3.77
N GLY A 101 14.69 -8.68 3.57
CA GLY A 101 15.50 -7.76 2.77
C GLY A 101 16.37 -8.53 1.77
N PHE A 102 16.77 -7.87 0.68
CA PHE A 102 17.62 -8.45 -0.36
C PHE A 102 18.87 -7.61 -0.61
N TYR A 103 20.01 -8.24 -0.84
CA TYR A 103 21.22 -7.58 -1.31
C TYR A 103 21.73 -8.27 -2.59
N PRO A 104 21.42 -7.71 -3.78
CA PRO A 104 21.96 -8.21 -5.04
C PRO A 104 23.45 -7.82 -5.16
N VAL A 105 24.33 -8.81 -5.21
CA VAL A 105 25.78 -8.61 -5.33
C VAL A 105 26.19 -8.64 -6.81
N GLU A 106 26.63 -7.49 -7.32
CA GLU A 106 27.33 -7.41 -8.62
C GLU A 106 28.84 -7.57 -8.47
N ARG A 107 29.43 -6.99 -7.42
CA ARG A 107 30.86 -7.06 -7.12
C ARG A 107 31.06 -7.32 -5.64
N GLU A 108 32.03 -8.16 -5.32
CA GLU A 108 32.34 -8.54 -3.93
C GLU A 108 32.72 -7.32 -3.07
N GLU A 109 33.47 -6.38 -3.64
CA GLU A 109 33.89 -5.13 -2.99
C GLU A 109 32.71 -4.25 -2.56
N ASP A 110 31.60 -4.28 -3.29
CA ASP A 110 30.40 -3.48 -3.01
C ASP A 110 29.73 -3.99 -1.73
N PHE A 111 29.55 -5.31 -1.61
CA PHE A 111 28.98 -5.93 -0.41
C PHE A 111 29.89 -5.75 0.81
N ALA A 112 31.20 -5.93 0.63
CA ALA A 112 32.17 -5.70 1.70
C ALA A 112 32.19 -4.24 2.18
N GLY A 113 32.08 -3.29 1.26
CA GLY A 113 31.97 -1.86 1.57
C GLY A 113 30.68 -1.53 2.32
N TRP A 114 29.55 -2.08 1.84
CA TRP A 114 28.24 -1.91 2.46
C TRP A 114 28.18 -2.49 3.88
N ALA A 115 28.69 -3.70 4.10
CA ALA A 115 28.75 -4.34 5.42
C ALA A 115 29.51 -3.48 6.44
N ARG A 116 30.60 -2.83 6.01
CA ARG A 116 31.35 -1.88 6.85
C ARG A 116 30.57 -0.59 7.11
N ALA A 117 29.88 -0.05 6.09
CA ALA A 117 29.09 1.16 6.23
C ALA A 117 27.94 1.02 7.24
N LEU A 118 27.31 -0.16 7.35
CA LEU A 118 26.26 -0.43 8.33
C LEU A 118 26.65 -0.10 9.78
N ARG A 119 27.94 -0.28 10.15
CA ARG A 119 28.44 0.03 11.51
C ARG A 119 28.34 1.51 11.88
N SER A 120 28.41 2.38 10.87
CA SER A 120 28.30 3.83 11.05
C SER A 120 26.85 4.31 11.09
N PHE A 121 25.87 3.44 10.83
CA PHE A 121 24.47 3.83 10.84
C PHE A 121 24.05 4.34 12.22
N ARG A 122 23.38 5.50 12.25
CA ARG A 122 22.78 6.06 13.46
C ARG A 122 21.36 6.49 13.14
N PRO A 123 20.36 6.07 13.94
CA PRO A 123 19.01 6.60 13.81
C PRO A 123 18.99 8.12 13.99
N GLY A 124 18.05 8.78 13.31
CA GLY A 124 18.03 10.22 13.15
C GLY A 124 16.65 10.72 12.75
N LYS A 125 16.58 11.78 11.94
CA LYS A 125 15.32 12.36 11.47
C LYS A 125 14.88 11.76 10.12
N ALA A 126 13.59 11.84 9.85
CA ALA A 126 13.04 11.59 8.53
C ALA A 126 12.99 12.89 7.72
N LEU A 127 13.30 12.81 6.43
CA LEU A 127 13.06 13.84 5.42
C LEU A 127 12.04 13.30 4.42
N PHE A 128 10.96 14.05 4.21
CA PHE A 128 9.92 13.71 3.24
C PHE A 128 9.95 14.71 2.10
N ILE A 129 10.11 14.21 0.87
CA ILE A 129 10.31 15.02 -0.32
C ILE A 129 9.30 14.58 -1.37
N GLU A 130 8.57 15.52 -1.95
CA GLU A 130 7.66 15.29 -3.07
C GLU A 130 8.18 16.00 -4.32
N ALA A 131 7.85 15.47 -5.50
CA ALA A 131 8.18 16.11 -6.76
C ALA A 131 7.64 17.54 -6.81
N GLY A 132 8.50 18.48 -7.20
CA GLY A 132 8.18 19.91 -7.26
C GLY A 132 8.25 20.66 -5.92
N SER A 133 8.50 19.99 -4.78
CA SER A 133 8.51 20.65 -3.46
C SER A 133 9.89 21.02 -2.93
N PHE A 134 10.97 20.59 -3.58
CA PHE A 134 12.36 20.88 -3.20
C PHE A 134 13.23 21.16 -4.42
N GLU A 135 14.14 22.13 -4.28
CA GLU A 135 15.29 22.24 -5.17
C GLU A 135 16.43 21.29 -4.74
N TYR A 136 17.31 20.91 -5.67
CA TYR A 136 18.41 20.00 -5.39
C TYR A 136 19.32 20.49 -4.24
N GLY A 137 19.67 21.77 -4.22
CA GLY A 137 20.50 22.34 -3.15
C GLY A 137 19.84 22.32 -1.76
N GLU A 138 18.52 22.42 -1.71
CA GLU A 138 17.74 22.29 -0.47
C GLU A 138 17.70 20.85 0.01
N TYR A 139 17.49 19.91 -0.92
CA TYR A 139 17.57 18.48 -0.64
C TYR A 139 18.89 18.12 0.01
N VAL A 140 20.03 18.49 -0.59
CA VAL A 140 21.36 18.14 -0.07
C VAL A 140 21.53 18.61 1.37
N ARG A 141 21.19 19.88 1.66
CA ARG A 141 21.28 20.45 3.01
C ARG A 141 20.34 19.76 4.01
N ALA A 142 19.11 19.46 3.60
CA ALA A 142 18.13 18.82 4.46
C ALA A 142 18.50 17.35 4.76
N ALA A 143 19.05 16.65 3.76
CA ALA A 143 19.45 15.26 3.86
C ALA A 143 20.61 15.04 4.83
N GLU A 144 21.49 16.02 5.06
CA GLU A 144 22.64 15.90 5.97
C GLU A 144 22.26 15.36 7.35
N LYS A 145 21.10 15.76 7.88
CA LYS A 145 20.61 15.39 9.22
C LYS A 145 19.59 14.25 9.22
N ALA A 146 19.27 13.70 8.05
CA ALA A 146 18.27 12.66 7.88
C ALA A 146 18.93 11.28 7.87
N SER A 147 18.37 10.33 8.61
CA SER A 147 18.71 8.90 8.55
C SER A 147 17.73 8.12 7.67
N LEU A 148 16.57 8.73 7.36
CA LEU A 148 15.57 8.25 6.42
C LEU A 148 15.20 9.38 5.46
N VAL A 149 15.28 9.10 4.16
CA VAL A 149 14.81 10.00 3.11
C VAL A 149 13.71 9.29 2.33
N TRP A 150 12.50 9.86 2.38
CA TRP A 150 11.35 9.40 1.63
C TRP A 150 11.14 10.33 0.43
N ILE A 151 10.97 9.75 -0.75
CA ILE A 151 10.94 10.47 -2.02
C ILE A 151 9.70 10.03 -2.81
N GLY A 152 8.79 10.97 -3.05
CA GLY A 152 7.61 10.81 -3.91
C GLY A 152 7.82 11.49 -5.27
N GLY A 153 7.50 10.78 -6.35
CA GLY A 153 7.70 11.27 -7.71
C GLY A 153 7.57 10.20 -8.79
N HIS A 154 7.80 10.59 -10.05
CA HIS A 154 7.76 9.66 -11.18
C HIS A 154 9.09 8.89 -11.29
N GLY A 155 9.04 7.60 -10.98
CA GLY A 155 10.22 6.74 -10.93
C GLY A 155 10.49 5.99 -12.22
N SER A 156 11.77 5.65 -12.40
CA SER A 156 12.24 4.57 -13.26
C SER A 156 13.48 3.94 -12.62
N PRO A 157 13.99 2.80 -13.11
CA PRO A 157 15.16 2.14 -12.53
C PRO A 157 16.40 3.05 -12.42
N SER A 158 16.51 4.09 -13.26
CA SER A 158 17.65 5.02 -13.25
C SER A 158 17.48 6.24 -12.35
N GLY A 159 16.29 6.48 -11.79
CA GLY A 159 16.04 7.63 -10.93
C GLY A 159 14.59 8.07 -10.84
N VAL A 160 14.36 9.11 -10.03
CA VAL A 160 13.04 9.71 -9.80
C VAL A 160 13.03 11.14 -10.31
N ASP A 161 12.05 11.46 -11.15
CA ASP A 161 11.79 12.82 -11.61
C ASP A 161 11.16 13.65 -10.48
N MET A 162 11.85 14.73 -10.11
CA MET A 162 11.47 15.66 -9.03
C MET A 162 10.94 16.99 -9.60
N GLY A 163 10.62 17.05 -10.90
CA GLY A 163 10.12 18.23 -11.59
C GLY A 163 11.24 19.04 -12.23
N TRP A 164 11.97 19.83 -11.44
CA TRP A 164 13.04 20.71 -11.92
C TRP A 164 14.43 20.06 -11.93
N TRP A 165 14.54 18.89 -11.29
CA TRP A 165 15.76 18.10 -11.21
C TRP A 165 15.38 16.62 -11.11
N ARG A 166 16.37 15.74 -11.18
CA ARG A 166 16.17 14.30 -11.09
C ARG A 166 16.97 13.74 -9.93
N PHE A 167 16.35 12.94 -9.07
CA PHE A 167 17.06 12.13 -8.11
C PHE A 167 17.64 10.91 -8.84
N ASP A 168 18.92 10.95 -9.14
CA ASP A 168 19.64 9.90 -9.87
C ASP A 168 21.03 9.66 -9.27
N ARG A 169 21.90 8.97 -10.01
CA ARG A 169 23.24 8.62 -9.54
C ARG A 169 24.16 9.82 -9.30
N ASP A 170 23.90 10.93 -9.99
CA ASP A 170 24.72 12.13 -9.90
C ASP A 170 24.14 13.11 -8.86
N HIS A 171 22.84 12.99 -8.56
CA HIS A 171 22.11 13.88 -7.66
C HIS A 171 21.55 13.19 -6.40
N MET A 172 22.08 12.03 -6.01
CA MET A 172 21.66 11.33 -4.78
C MET A 172 22.25 11.91 -3.48
N GLY A 173 23.19 12.86 -3.55
CA GLY A 173 23.90 13.38 -2.37
C GLY A 173 24.84 12.33 -1.75
N GLU A 174 24.95 12.34 -0.41
CA GLU A 174 25.77 11.38 0.37
C GLU A 174 24.87 10.24 0.91
N PRO A 175 24.92 9.01 0.37
CA PRO A 175 24.04 7.93 0.80
C PRO A 175 24.47 7.24 2.11
N VAL A 176 25.74 7.36 2.53
CA VAL A 176 26.24 6.66 3.73
C VAL A 176 25.41 7.04 4.96
N GLY A 177 24.92 6.02 5.65
CA GLY A 177 24.13 6.20 6.88
C GLY A 177 22.68 6.65 6.66
N ARG A 178 22.18 6.64 5.41
CA ARG A 178 20.83 7.09 5.07
C ARG A 178 20.03 6.01 4.37
N ALA A 179 18.90 5.62 4.95
CA ALA A 179 17.94 4.77 4.29
C ALA A 179 17.06 5.57 3.33
N PHE A 180 16.70 4.98 2.20
CA PHE A 180 15.83 5.62 1.20
C PHE A 180 14.52 4.85 1.03
N VAL A 181 13.43 5.57 0.84
CA VAL A 181 12.13 4.99 0.50
C VAL A 181 11.59 5.73 -0.71
N PHE A 182 11.37 5.01 -1.82
CA PHE A 182 10.89 5.58 -3.07
C PHE A 182 9.42 5.27 -3.27
N GLU A 183 8.56 6.26 -3.03
CA GLU A 183 7.15 6.24 -3.45
C GLU A 183 7.07 6.59 -4.94
N SER A 184 7.61 5.70 -5.76
CA SER A 184 7.80 5.91 -7.20
C SER A 184 7.76 4.59 -7.95
N CYS A 185 7.26 4.62 -9.20
CA CYS A 185 7.16 3.43 -10.05
C CYS A 185 8.52 2.82 -10.37
N ASP A 186 8.61 1.48 -10.36
CA ASP A 186 9.66 0.69 -11.01
C ASP A 186 11.13 0.95 -10.60
N VAL A 187 11.40 1.81 -9.61
CA VAL A 187 12.76 2.11 -9.12
C VAL A 187 13.49 0.85 -8.65
N GLY A 188 12.73 -0.13 -8.13
CA GLY A 188 13.23 -1.41 -7.63
C GLY A 188 13.51 -2.44 -8.73
N GLU A 189 13.20 -2.18 -10.00
CA GLU A 189 13.51 -3.11 -11.10
C GLU A 189 15.01 -3.05 -11.47
N VAL A 190 15.87 -3.37 -10.51
CA VAL A 190 17.33 -3.24 -10.61
C VAL A 190 17.93 -4.04 -11.77
N TRP A 191 17.24 -5.10 -12.21
CA TRP A 191 17.63 -5.94 -13.35
C TRP A 191 17.34 -5.32 -14.73
N LYS A 192 16.57 -4.23 -14.81
CA LYS A 192 16.24 -3.59 -16.11
C LYS A 192 17.22 -2.49 -16.53
N SER A 193 18.17 -2.12 -15.67
CA SER A 193 19.08 -1.01 -15.96
C SER A 193 20.46 -1.23 -15.34
N ASN A 194 21.50 -1.10 -16.18
CA ASN A 194 22.89 -1.04 -15.73
C ASN A 194 23.21 0.23 -14.92
N ALA A 195 22.29 1.19 -14.90
CA ALA A 195 22.38 2.42 -14.11
C ALA A 195 21.34 2.43 -12.97
N SER A 196 21.08 1.28 -12.36
CA SER A 196 20.13 1.16 -11.24
C SER A 196 20.46 2.14 -10.11
N LEU A 197 19.49 3.00 -9.77
CA LEU A 197 19.60 3.93 -8.65
C LEU A 197 19.76 3.19 -7.31
N VAL A 198 18.95 2.15 -7.09
CA VAL A 198 18.97 1.34 -5.87
C VAL A 198 20.36 0.74 -5.63
N LEU A 199 20.94 0.10 -6.66
CA LEU A 199 22.27 -0.48 -6.53
C LEU A 199 23.34 0.60 -6.32
N ALA A 200 23.22 1.76 -6.98
CA ALA A 200 24.15 2.87 -6.77
C ALA A 200 24.12 3.39 -5.32
N LEU A 201 22.93 3.50 -4.71
CA LEU A 201 22.77 3.89 -3.31
C LEU A 201 23.40 2.87 -2.35
N LEU A 202 23.14 1.58 -2.55
CA LEU A 202 23.74 0.50 -1.74
C LEU A 202 25.26 0.49 -1.84
N ARG A 203 25.82 0.63 -3.06
CA ARG A 203 27.27 0.72 -3.31
C ARG A 203 27.92 1.88 -2.59
N ARG A 204 27.22 3.01 -2.51
CA ARG A 204 27.64 4.19 -1.76
C ARG A 204 27.27 4.11 -0.27
N GLY A 205 27.00 2.92 0.26
CA GLY A 205 26.88 2.68 1.70
C GLY A 205 25.53 3.06 2.31
N SER A 206 24.48 3.24 1.51
CA SER A 206 23.12 3.31 2.05
C SER A 206 22.78 1.98 2.73
N PRO A 207 22.36 1.98 4.02
CA PRO A 207 22.04 0.75 4.76
C PRO A 207 20.80 0.03 4.22
N ALA A 208 19.87 0.76 3.60
CA ALA A 208 18.62 0.20 3.11
C ALA A 208 17.96 1.12 2.07
N VAL A 209 17.35 0.52 1.07
CA VAL A 209 16.54 1.20 0.06
C VAL A 209 15.24 0.42 -0.12
N VAL A 210 14.10 1.06 0.05
CA VAL A 210 12.78 0.49 -0.24
C VAL A 210 12.31 1.05 -1.58
N ALA A 211 12.00 0.17 -2.53
CA ALA A 211 11.56 0.57 -3.86
C ALA A 211 10.53 -0.40 -4.43
N SER A 212 9.68 0.08 -5.33
CA SER A 212 8.68 -0.75 -6.00
C SER A 212 9.30 -1.47 -7.20
N VAL A 213 9.00 -2.76 -7.36
CA VAL A 213 9.41 -3.56 -8.54
C VAL A 213 8.32 -3.63 -9.64
N GLU A 214 7.26 -2.85 -9.47
CA GLU A 214 6.16 -2.70 -10.41
C GLU A 214 5.67 -1.24 -10.44
N MET A 215 4.69 -0.97 -11.32
CA MET A 215 4.05 0.33 -11.40
C MET A 215 3.38 0.72 -10.07
N GLY A 216 3.42 2.01 -9.77
CA GLY A 216 2.99 2.61 -8.51
C GLY A 216 4.05 2.47 -7.41
N GLY A 217 3.98 3.32 -6.39
CA GLY A 217 4.98 3.37 -5.33
C GLY A 217 4.88 2.23 -4.31
N VAL A 218 5.52 2.41 -3.17
CA VAL A 218 5.79 1.37 -2.17
C VAL A 218 4.76 1.29 -1.06
N SER A 219 3.76 2.19 -1.02
CA SER A 219 2.79 2.24 0.08
C SER A 219 1.47 2.92 -0.29
N TYR A 220 0.36 2.42 0.27
CA TYR A 220 -0.89 3.19 0.38
C TYR A 220 -0.98 4.05 1.63
N LEU A 221 -0.11 3.77 2.60
CA LEU A 221 -0.01 4.50 3.85
C LEU A 221 0.84 5.76 3.63
N SER A 222 0.46 6.84 4.30
CA SER A 222 1.16 8.14 4.26
C SER A 222 2.67 8.00 4.52
N SER A 223 3.47 8.91 3.97
CA SER A 223 4.92 8.96 4.14
C SER A 223 5.40 8.80 5.60
N GLY A 224 4.70 9.41 6.57
CA GLY A 224 5.00 9.27 8.00
C GLY A 224 5.02 7.83 8.53
N PHE A 225 4.31 6.88 7.89
CA PHE A 225 4.34 5.45 8.23
C PHE A 225 5.77 4.90 8.30
N TRP A 226 6.64 5.37 7.41
CA TRP A 226 8.03 4.93 7.33
C TRP A 226 8.91 5.42 8.49
N ALA A 227 8.43 6.39 9.27
CA ALA A 227 9.10 6.95 10.44
C ALA A 227 8.52 6.48 11.78
N SER A 228 7.73 5.41 11.76
CA SER A 228 6.88 4.97 12.88
C SER A 228 7.56 4.18 14.00
N GLY A 229 8.88 4.01 13.95
CA GLY A 229 9.61 3.27 14.97
C GLY A 229 9.61 1.75 14.78
N TYR A 230 9.17 1.25 13.63
CA TYR A 230 9.32 -0.16 13.26
C TYR A 230 10.49 -0.37 12.28
N PRO A 231 11.16 -1.53 12.31
CA PRO A 231 12.17 -1.87 11.31
C PRO A 231 11.63 -1.85 9.89
N LEU A 232 12.45 -1.43 8.92
CA LEU A 232 12.04 -1.28 7.53
C LEU A 232 11.49 -2.57 6.92
N GLY A 233 12.08 -3.74 7.23
CA GLY A 233 11.58 -5.02 6.75
C GLY A 233 10.14 -5.29 7.22
N LYS A 234 9.80 -4.90 8.44
CA LYS A 234 8.44 -5.03 8.97
C LYS A 234 7.47 -4.04 8.31
N LEU A 235 7.92 -2.82 8.07
CA LEU A 235 7.13 -1.80 7.38
C LEU A 235 6.82 -2.20 5.93
N VAL A 236 7.79 -2.78 5.22
CA VAL A 236 7.59 -3.34 3.88
C VAL A 236 6.62 -4.52 3.90
N GLN A 237 6.74 -5.44 4.89
CA GLN A 237 5.80 -6.55 5.05
C GLN A 237 4.36 -6.04 5.25
N ILE A 238 4.16 -5.06 6.13
CA ILE A 238 2.86 -4.42 6.37
C ILE A 238 2.33 -3.76 5.09
N SER A 239 3.15 -2.98 4.39
CA SER A 239 2.74 -2.33 3.14
C SER A 239 2.30 -3.33 2.07
N ASN A 240 3.07 -4.41 1.91
CA ASN A 240 2.70 -5.51 1.02
C ASN A 240 1.38 -6.18 1.43
N ALA A 241 1.11 -6.32 2.73
CA ALA A 241 -0.17 -6.83 3.24
C ALA A 241 -1.34 -5.91 2.85
N TYR A 242 -1.14 -4.59 2.86
CA TYR A 242 -2.13 -3.64 2.35
C TYR A 242 -2.34 -3.78 0.84
N PHE A 243 -1.29 -3.99 0.04
CA PHE A 243 -1.44 -4.30 -1.40
C PHE A 243 -2.26 -5.58 -1.61
N ARG A 244 -1.94 -6.66 -0.89
CA ARG A 244 -2.70 -7.93 -0.96
C ARG A 244 -4.16 -7.75 -0.60
N LYS A 245 -4.47 -6.97 0.44
CA LYS A 245 -5.84 -6.69 0.90
C LYS A 245 -6.72 -6.11 -0.21
N VAL A 246 -6.15 -5.33 -1.12
CA VAL A 246 -6.86 -4.73 -2.26
C VAL A 246 -6.68 -5.50 -3.58
N GLY A 247 -6.13 -6.72 -3.52
CA GLY A 247 -5.98 -7.61 -4.67
C GLY A 247 -4.71 -7.42 -5.50
N ILE A 248 -3.76 -6.61 -5.05
CA ILE A 248 -2.50 -6.34 -5.75
C ILE A 248 -1.41 -7.28 -5.21
N HIS A 249 -0.48 -7.71 -6.06
CA HIS A 249 0.66 -8.52 -5.60
C HIS A 249 1.61 -7.69 -4.73
N PRO A 250 2.40 -8.32 -3.83
CA PRO A 250 3.45 -7.61 -3.12
C PRO A 250 4.38 -6.94 -4.13
N LYS A 251 4.71 -5.68 -3.95
CA LYS A 251 5.55 -4.95 -4.92
C LYS A 251 6.58 -4.04 -4.27
N ALA A 252 6.40 -3.71 -2.99
CA ALA A 252 7.46 -3.07 -2.22
C ALA A 252 8.54 -4.11 -1.91
N VAL A 253 9.78 -3.80 -2.28
CA VAL A 253 10.94 -4.63 -2.01
C VAL A 253 11.93 -3.83 -1.20
N LEU A 254 12.42 -4.43 -0.11
CA LEU A 254 13.52 -3.89 0.66
C LEU A 254 14.84 -4.41 0.11
N PHE A 255 15.71 -3.49 -0.25
CA PHE A 255 17.09 -3.74 -0.60
C PHE A 255 17.98 -3.33 0.58
N GLY A 256 18.79 -4.23 1.11
CA GLY A 256 19.59 -4.00 2.33
C GLY A 256 18.92 -4.51 3.61
N ASP A 257 19.28 -3.92 4.75
CA ASP A 257 19.07 -4.52 6.07
C ASP A 257 17.59 -4.50 6.54
N PRO A 258 16.93 -5.66 6.71
CA PRO A 258 15.53 -5.75 7.18
C PRO A 258 15.30 -5.36 8.62
N ALA A 259 16.32 -5.45 9.48
CA ALA A 259 16.21 -5.06 10.89
C ALA A 259 16.53 -3.58 11.11
N LEU A 260 16.85 -2.83 10.05
CA LEU A 260 17.19 -1.42 10.16
C LEU A 260 16.02 -0.60 10.70
N LEU A 261 16.27 0.12 11.80
CA LEU A 261 15.34 1.07 12.39
C LEU A 261 15.87 2.50 12.19
N PRO A 262 15.46 3.19 11.11
CA PRO A 262 16.13 4.44 10.77
C PRO A 262 15.62 5.63 11.58
N VAL A 263 14.34 5.63 11.94
CA VAL A 263 13.68 6.71 12.68
C VAL A 263 12.67 6.08 13.64
N SER A 264 12.57 6.67 14.83
CA SER A 264 11.51 6.37 15.80
C SER A 264 10.93 7.68 16.31
N SER A 265 9.96 8.23 15.57
CA SER A 265 9.28 9.46 15.96
C SER A 265 7.94 9.15 16.62
N PRO A 266 7.65 9.67 17.82
CA PRO A 266 6.34 9.50 18.45
C PRO A 266 5.22 10.19 17.66
N GLU A 267 5.56 11.15 16.79
CA GLU A 267 4.61 11.85 15.91
C GLU A 267 3.93 10.88 14.92
N TYR A 268 4.62 9.82 14.52
CA TYR A 268 4.18 8.89 13.49
C TYR A 268 3.85 7.51 14.09
N SER A 269 2.92 7.46 15.04
CA SER A 269 2.57 6.18 15.69
C SER A 269 1.89 5.18 14.75
N VAL A 270 2.18 3.88 14.95
CA VAL A 270 1.43 2.75 14.39
C VAL A 270 0.86 1.94 15.55
N SER A 271 -0.46 1.76 15.54
CA SER A 271 -1.19 1.01 16.56
C SER A 271 -1.19 -0.47 16.21
N LYS A 272 -0.77 -1.31 17.15
CA LYS A 272 -0.76 -2.77 17.04
C LYS A 272 -1.98 -3.34 17.78
N LYS A 273 -2.76 -4.18 17.11
CA LYS A 273 -3.94 -4.85 17.68
C LYS A 273 -3.94 -6.33 17.31
N PRO A 274 -4.46 -7.23 18.17
CA PRO A 274 -4.63 -8.63 17.80
C PRO A 274 -5.45 -8.77 16.52
N ALA A 275 -5.09 -9.71 15.64
CA ALA A 275 -5.82 -10.01 14.41
C ALA A 275 -7.13 -10.76 14.67
N SER A 276 -8.04 -10.15 15.44
CA SER A 276 -9.36 -10.69 15.75
C SER A 276 -10.44 -9.61 15.64
N GLY A 277 -11.68 -10.04 15.38
CA GLY A 277 -12.84 -9.14 15.31
C GLY A 277 -12.80 -8.16 14.13
N ILE A 278 -13.39 -6.98 14.33
CA ILE A 278 -13.64 -5.99 13.26
C ILE A 278 -12.35 -5.44 12.64
N TYR A 279 -11.25 -5.39 13.38
CA TYR A 279 -9.98 -4.86 12.88
C TYR A 279 -9.35 -5.75 11.81
N ALA A 280 -9.43 -7.08 11.95
CA ALA A 280 -8.93 -8.03 10.94
C ALA A 280 -9.79 -8.05 9.65
N MET A 281 -11.06 -7.65 9.76
CA MET A 281 -11.90 -7.44 8.57
C MET A 281 -11.46 -6.21 7.78
N ILE A 282 -11.11 -5.14 8.49
CA ILE A 282 -10.80 -3.84 7.91
C ILE A 282 -9.35 -3.76 7.43
N PHE A 283 -8.40 -4.23 8.22
CA PHE A 283 -6.96 -4.09 7.96
C PHE A 283 -6.35 -5.48 7.74
N PRO A 284 -5.26 -5.58 6.97
CA PRO A 284 -4.61 -6.86 6.73
C PRO A 284 -3.93 -7.39 8.01
N PRO A 285 -4.10 -8.67 8.34
CA PRO A 285 -3.31 -9.31 9.37
C PRO A 285 -1.87 -9.54 8.88
N VAL A 286 -0.90 -9.45 9.79
CA VAL A 286 0.52 -9.74 9.58
C VAL A 286 1.03 -10.41 10.84
N ASN A 287 1.51 -11.65 10.76
CA ASN A 287 1.99 -12.44 11.90
C ASN A 287 0.98 -12.53 13.07
N GLY A 288 -0.32 -12.65 12.79
CA GLY A 288 -1.36 -12.70 13.84
C GLY A 288 -1.74 -11.36 14.46
N GLU A 289 -1.24 -10.25 13.91
CA GLU A 289 -1.45 -8.89 14.41
C GLU A 289 -1.95 -7.99 13.29
N VAL A 290 -2.61 -6.90 13.65
CA VAL A 290 -3.09 -5.86 12.74
C VAL A 290 -2.34 -4.57 13.06
N TYR A 291 -1.76 -3.98 12.02
CA TYR A 291 -0.97 -2.75 12.11
C TYR A 291 -1.75 -1.60 11.48
N MET A 292 -2.20 -0.66 12.31
CA MET A 292 -3.00 0.47 11.87
C MET A 292 -2.18 1.75 11.94
N PRO A 293 -2.33 2.68 10.96
CA PRO A 293 -1.86 4.05 11.13
C PRO A 293 -2.43 4.63 12.43
N GLY A 294 -1.62 5.36 13.19
CA GLY A 294 -2.03 5.93 14.48
C GLY A 294 -3.27 6.82 14.38
N GLY A 295 -3.99 6.97 15.48
CA GLY A 295 -5.24 7.73 15.59
C GLY A 295 -6.44 6.89 16.04
N SER A 296 -7.61 7.51 16.09
CA SER A 296 -8.88 6.79 16.28
C SER A 296 -9.21 5.93 15.06
N LEU A 297 -10.07 4.91 15.19
CA LEU A 297 -10.43 4.01 14.09
C LEU A 297 -10.87 4.75 12.80
N PRO A 298 -11.71 5.82 12.84
CA PRO A 298 -12.02 6.60 11.65
C PRO A 298 -10.79 7.27 11.01
N VAL A 299 -9.87 7.78 11.83
CA VAL A 299 -8.62 8.40 11.36
C VAL A 299 -7.71 7.36 10.72
N SER A 300 -7.57 6.18 11.33
CA SER A 300 -6.77 5.08 10.77
C SER A 300 -7.35 4.56 9.45
N LEU A 301 -8.67 4.46 9.34
CA LEU A 301 -9.37 4.10 8.10
C LEU A 301 -9.07 5.10 6.99
N PHE A 302 -9.21 6.40 7.27
CA PHE A 302 -8.93 7.45 6.31
C PHE A 302 -7.45 7.50 5.93
N ARG A 303 -6.52 7.30 6.88
CA ARG A 303 -5.08 7.24 6.58
C ARG A 303 -4.68 6.02 5.76
N ALA A 304 -5.35 4.90 5.94
CA ALA A 304 -5.05 3.66 5.22
C ALA A 304 -5.68 3.62 3.82
N TYR A 305 -6.88 4.16 3.67
CA TYR A 305 -7.70 4.00 2.47
C TYR A 305 -8.13 5.32 1.84
N GLY A 306 -7.80 6.47 2.43
CA GLY A 306 -8.20 7.80 1.94
C GLY A 306 -7.74 8.09 0.51
N HIS A 307 -6.59 7.54 0.10
CA HIS A 307 -6.12 7.62 -1.28
C HIS A 307 -6.96 6.77 -2.26
N ILE A 308 -7.57 5.66 -1.81
CA ILE A 308 -8.55 4.89 -2.58
C ILE A 308 -9.84 5.71 -2.76
N PHE A 309 -10.17 6.54 -1.77
CA PHE A 309 -11.26 7.50 -1.82
C PHE A 309 -10.84 8.88 -2.31
N ASN A 310 -9.73 8.98 -3.07
CA ASN A 310 -9.30 10.26 -3.65
C ASN A 310 -10.45 10.82 -4.51
N PRO A 311 -11.01 12.00 -4.16
CA PRO A 311 -12.12 12.58 -4.90
C PRO A 311 -11.83 12.81 -6.38
N LEU A 312 -10.56 13.00 -6.78
CA LEU A 312 -10.14 13.12 -8.17
C LEU A 312 -10.20 11.78 -8.93
N ASP A 313 -9.84 10.67 -8.27
CA ASP A 313 -9.94 9.34 -8.86
C ASP A 313 -11.38 8.83 -8.82
N LEU A 314 -12.15 9.19 -7.78
CA LEU A 314 -13.60 9.03 -7.74
C LEU A 314 -14.26 9.83 -8.88
N TRP A 315 -13.86 11.08 -9.11
CA TRP A 315 -14.36 11.93 -10.21
C TRP A 315 -13.99 11.36 -11.58
N LYS A 316 -12.74 10.93 -11.80
CA LYS A 316 -12.34 10.22 -13.01
C LYS A 316 -13.16 8.95 -13.20
N SER A 317 -13.45 8.21 -12.12
CA SER A 317 -14.28 7.01 -12.17
C SER A 317 -15.76 7.30 -12.42
N VAL A 318 -16.25 8.53 -12.19
CA VAL A 318 -17.65 8.95 -12.36
C VAL A 318 -17.90 9.62 -13.72
N VAL A 319 -16.91 10.36 -14.25
CA VAL A 319 -17.07 11.19 -15.47
C VAL A 319 -16.51 10.54 -16.73
N THR A 320 -15.72 9.47 -16.60
CA THR A 320 -15.29 8.67 -17.75
C THR A 320 -16.41 7.75 -18.24
N LEU A 321 -16.33 7.32 -19.52
CA LEU A 321 -17.30 6.38 -20.11
C LEU A 321 -17.47 5.10 -19.28
N GLY A 322 -16.42 4.66 -18.56
CA GLY A 322 -16.45 3.51 -17.64
C GLY A 322 -17.27 3.73 -16.36
N GLY A 323 -17.50 4.98 -15.95
CA GLY A 323 -18.33 5.37 -14.80
C GLY A 323 -19.79 5.61 -15.12
N VAL A 324 -20.05 6.28 -16.25
CA VAL A 324 -21.39 6.63 -16.70
C VAL A 324 -22.08 5.43 -17.36
N GLY A 325 -21.32 4.56 -18.03
CA GLY A 325 -21.82 3.38 -18.75
C GLY A 325 -22.71 2.44 -17.92
N PRO A 326 -22.33 2.08 -16.69
CA PRO A 326 -23.14 1.24 -15.80
C PRO A 326 -24.35 1.96 -15.16
N ILE A 327 -24.32 3.29 -15.06
CA ILE A 327 -25.40 4.10 -14.47
C ILE A 327 -26.63 4.13 -15.38
N ILE A 328 -26.43 4.15 -16.69
CA ILE A 328 -27.49 4.17 -17.72
C ILE A 328 -28.45 2.96 -17.65
N PRO A 329 -27.98 1.69 -17.61
CA PRO A 329 -28.86 0.52 -17.52
C PRO A 329 -29.59 0.43 -16.17
N ILE A 330 -28.99 0.89 -15.07
CA ILE A 330 -29.67 0.96 -13.76
C ILE A 330 -30.79 2.00 -13.79
N LEU A 331 -30.55 3.17 -14.39
CA LEU A 331 -31.57 4.18 -14.66
C LEU A 331 -32.70 3.60 -15.55
N GLY A 332 -32.35 2.85 -16.59
CA GLY A 332 -33.32 2.14 -17.45
C GLY A 332 -34.18 1.14 -16.67
N ALA A 333 -33.56 0.29 -15.85
CA ALA A 333 -34.26 -0.70 -15.03
C ALA A 333 -35.18 -0.05 -13.99
N VAL A 334 -34.74 1.03 -13.33
CA VAL A 334 -35.54 1.78 -12.34
C VAL A 334 -36.70 2.52 -12.99
N LEU A 335 -36.53 3.06 -14.20
CA LEU A 335 -37.60 3.71 -14.96
C LEU A 335 -38.66 2.71 -15.46
N LEU A 336 -38.25 1.48 -15.83
CA LEU A 336 -39.18 0.41 -16.23
C LEU A 336 -39.99 -0.16 -15.06
N LEU A 337 -39.40 -0.27 -13.86
CA LEU A 337 -40.08 -0.62 -12.61
C LEU A 337 -41.15 0.41 -12.15
N ARG A 338 -41.28 1.54 -12.86
CA ARG A 338 -42.32 2.56 -12.66
C ARG A 338 -43.62 2.25 -13.40
N GLN A 339 -43.66 1.25 -14.29
CA GLN A 339 -44.90 0.79 -14.87
C GLN A 339 -45.75 0.08 -13.81
N LYS A 340 -47.05 0.41 -13.75
CA LYS A 340 -47.93 0.05 -12.62
C LYS A 340 -48.10 -1.47 -12.42
N LYS A 341 -47.83 -2.30 -13.44
CA LYS A 341 -47.67 -3.77 -13.38
C LYS A 341 -46.89 -4.25 -14.62
N PRO A 342 -45.59 -4.55 -14.52
CA PRO A 342 -44.90 -5.28 -15.59
C PRO A 342 -45.34 -6.75 -15.56
N ASP A 343 -45.48 -7.39 -16.71
CA ASP A 343 -45.82 -8.81 -16.77
C ASP A 343 -44.67 -9.67 -16.22
N ARG A 344 -44.97 -10.82 -15.62
CA ARG A 344 -43.99 -11.62 -14.87
C ARG A 344 -42.81 -12.07 -15.73
N GLU A 345 -43.07 -12.26 -17.02
CA GLU A 345 -42.12 -12.65 -18.04
C GLU A 345 -41.17 -11.50 -18.43
N GLU A 346 -41.67 -10.27 -18.55
CA GLU A 346 -40.86 -9.07 -18.84
C GLU A 346 -39.92 -8.73 -17.69
N ALA A 347 -40.39 -8.87 -16.44
CA ALA A 347 -39.54 -8.68 -15.26
C ALA A 347 -38.38 -9.70 -15.21
N CYS A 348 -38.62 -10.93 -15.65
CA CYS A 348 -37.63 -12.00 -15.70
C CYS A 348 -36.60 -11.76 -16.83
N TRP A 349 -37.07 -11.38 -18.01
CA TRP A 349 -36.20 -11.03 -19.15
C TRP A 349 -35.34 -9.79 -18.89
N VAL A 350 -35.86 -8.79 -18.18
CA VAL A 350 -35.12 -7.59 -17.79
C VAL A 350 -34.08 -7.88 -16.71
N ALA A 351 -34.41 -8.71 -15.71
CA ALA A 351 -33.44 -9.16 -14.72
C ALA A 351 -32.33 -10.01 -15.35
N ALA A 352 -32.68 -10.91 -16.27
CA ALA A 352 -31.73 -11.73 -17.02
C ALA A 352 -30.84 -10.89 -17.93
N SER A 353 -31.39 -9.95 -18.71
CA SER A 353 -30.62 -9.08 -19.61
C SER A 353 -29.75 -8.08 -18.84
N SER A 354 -30.20 -7.56 -17.70
CA SER A 354 -29.39 -6.71 -16.81
C SER A 354 -28.22 -7.49 -16.21
N ALA A 355 -28.46 -8.72 -15.77
CA ALA A 355 -27.42 -9.62 -15.25
C ALA A 355 -26.42 -10.04 -16.34
N ILE A 356 -26.88 -10.34 -17.56
CA ILE A 356 -26.04 -10.69 -18.71
C ILE A 356 -25.18 -9.49 -19.13
N LEU A 357 -25.75 -8.27 -19.18
CA LEU A 357 -25.01 -7.06 -19.51
C LEU A 357 -23.95 -6.72 -18.44
N LEU A 358 -24.30 -6.90 -17.15
CA LEU A 358 -23.36 -6.76 -16.02
C LEU A 358 -22.22 -7.78 -16.07
N LEU A 359 -22.51 -9.04 -16.41
CA LEU A 359 -21.51 -10.09 -16.58
C LEU A 359 -20.62 -9.81 -17.81
N PHE A 360 -21.19 -9.36 -18.92
CA PHE A 360 -20.45 -9.03 -20.15
C PHE A 360 -19.53 -7.81 -19.96
N LEU A 361 -20.00 -6.78 -19.25
CA LEU A 361 -19.21 -5.60 -18.86
C LEU A 361 -18.13 -5.94 -17.83
N GLY A 362 -18.40 -6.89 -16.92
CA GLY A 362 -17.41 -7.42 -15.98
C GLY A 362 -16.29 -8.22 -16.65
N ILE A 363 -16.59 -8.95 -17.73
CA ILE A 363 -15.62 -9.73 -18.51
C ILE A 363 -14.76 -8.84 -19.42
N LEU A 364 -15.33 -7.75 -19.97
CA LEU A 364 -14.64 -6.90 -20.96
C LEU A 364 -13.60 -5.93 -20.37
N TRP A 365 -13.69 -5.51 -19.09
CA TRP A 365 -12.98 -4.29 -18.67
C TRP A 365 -12.11 -4.31 -17.41
N GLY A 366 -11.95 -5.43 -16.71
CA GLY A 366 -10.74 -5.72 -15.92
C GLY A 366 -10.17 -4.70 -14.91
N TYR A 367 -10.84 -3.61 -14.50
CA TYR A 367 -10.50 -2.67 -13.40
C TYR A 367 -11.69 -1.69 -13.19
N PRO A 368 -12.09 -1.23 -11.97
CA PRO A 368 -11.48 -1.24 -10.63
C PRO A 368 -11.91 -2.45 -9.76
N PRO A 369 -11.44 -2.61 -8.48
CA PRO A 369 -11.82 -3.74 -7.65
C PRO A 369 -13.34 -3.80 -7.53
N VAL A 370 -13.89 -4.93 -7.98
CA VAL A 370 -15.33 -5.20 -8.12
C VAL A 370 -16.12 -4.73 -6.91
N GLY A 371 -15.58 -4.85 -5.69
CA GLY A 371 -16.21 -4.39 -4.46
C GLY A 371 -16.42 -2.87 -4.34
N ALA A 372 -15.49 -2.02 -4.78
CA ALA A 372 -15.65 -0.57 -4.73
C ALA A 372 -16.71 -0.10 -5.75
N SER A 373 -16.67 -0.66 -6.96
CA SER A 373 -17.70 -0.43 -7.98
C SER A 373 -19.06 -0.96 -7.53
N LEU A 374 -19.13 -2.13 -6.89
CA LEU A 374 -20.38 -2.68 -6.34
C LEU A 374 -20.95 -1.78 -5.24
N LEU A 375 -20.11 -1.27 -4.35
CA LEU A 375 -20.51 -0.41 -3.24
C LEU A 375 -21.04 0.94 -3.75
N VAL A 376 -20.35 1.52 -4.74
CA VAL A 376 -20.80 2.70 -5.47
C VAL A 376 -22.16 2.38 -6.10
N LEU A 377 -22.28 1.31 -6.91
CA LEU A 377 -23.53 0.92 -7.57
C LEU A 377 -24.69 0.68 -6.59
N LEU A 378 -24.45 0.02 -5.46
CA LEU A 378 -25.43 -0.18 -4.38
C LEU A 378 -25.86 1.14 -3.75
N THR A 379 -24.91 2.03 -3.45
CA THR A 379 -25.18 3.35 -2.85
C THR A 379 -26.02 4.21 -3.80
N TRP A 380 -25.71 4.19 -5.10
CA TRP A 380 -26.44 4.90 -6.14
C TRP A 380 -27.81 4.27 -6.42
N ALA A 381 -27.93 2.95 -6.42
CA ALA A 381 -29.21 2.25 -6.54
C ALA A 381 -30.15 2.58 -5.36
N VAL A 382 -29.61 2.66 -4.14
CA VAL A 382 -30.36 3.08 -2.94
C VAL A 382 -30.77 4.56 -3.02
N ALA A 383 -29.88 5.45 -3.45
CA ALA A 383 -30.20 6.87 -3.65
C ALA A 383 -31.30 7.08 -4.71
N LEU A 384 -31.26 6.31 -5.80
CA LEU A 384 -32.31 6.24 -6.83
C LEU A 384 -33.64 5.72 -6.25
N LEU A 385 -33.60 4.66 -5.45
CA LEU A 385 -34.78 4.10 -4.79
C LEU A 385 -35.40 5.08 -3.78
N LEU A 386 -34.59 5.87 -3.08
CA LEU A 386 -35.03 6.91 -2.14
C LEU A 386 -35.54 8.17 -2.85
N SER A 387 -34.98 8.52 -4.01
CA SER A 387 -35.51 9.58 -4.89
C SER A 387 -36.93 9.29 -5.38
N ARG A 388 -37.33 8.01 -5.43
CA ARG A 388 -38.69 7.52 -5.71
C ARG A 388 -39.71 7.95 -4.64
N LEU A 389 -39.25 8.15 -3.40
CA LEU A 389 -40.10 8.50 -2.26
C LEU A 389 -40.19 10.01 -2.05
N ASN A 390 -39.10 10.76 -2.28
CA ASN A 390 -39.10 12.22 -2.24
C ASN A 390 -37.79 12.81 -2.84
N LEU A 391 -37.94 13.69 -3.84
CA LEU A 391 -36.84 14.28 -4.62
C LEU A 391 -35.79 15.02 -3.76
N LYS A 392 -36.24 15.63 -2.64
CA LYS A 392 -35.34 16.32 -1.68
C LYS A 392 -34.40 15.34 -0.98
N TRP A 393 -34.89 14.13 -0.65
CA TRP A 393 -34.10 13.11 0.04
C TRP A 393 -33.11 12.42 -0.90
N GLY A 394 -33.47 12.25 -2.18
CA GLY A 394 -32.54 11.79 -3.21
C GLY A 394 -31.35 12.75 -3.36
N PHE A 395 -31.59 14.05 -3.53
CA PHE A 395 -30.51 15.04 -3.61
C PHE A 395 -29.68 15.10 -2.32
N LEU A 396 -30.32 15.07 -1.15
CA LEU A 396 -29.62 15.00 0.13
C LEU A 396 -28.68 13.79 0.18
N PHE A 397 -29.13 12.60 -0.21
CA PHE A 397 -28.31 11.37 -0.15
C PHE A 397 -27.16 11.35 -1.15
N LEU A 398 -27.29 12.04 -2.29
CA LEU A 398 -26.22 12.17 -3.28
C LEU A 398 -25.14 13.15 -2.83
N PHE A 399 -25.53 14.21 -2.14
CA PHE A 399 -24.63 15.28 -1.75
C PHE A 399 -24.05 15.12 -0.34
N LEU A 400 -24.82 14.60 0.63
CA LEU A 400 -24.40 14.55 2.04
C LEU A 400 -23.18 13.66 2.28
N PRO A 401 -23.14 12.39 1.84
CA PRO A 401 -22.04 11.51 2.23
C PRO A 401 -20.66 12.01 1.73
N PRO A 402 -20.50 12.47 0.47
CA PRO A 402 -19.25 13.07 0.03
C PRO A 402 -18.91 14.38 0.76
N SER A 403 -19.89 15.27 0.95
CA SER A 403 -19.67 16.56 1.62
C SER A 403 -19.34 16.42 3.10
N LEU A 404 -19.90 15.42 3.78
CA LEU A 404 -19.67 15.13 5.19
C LEU A 404 -18.26 14.55 5.41
N VAL A 405 -17.81 13.65 4.53
CA VAL A 405 -16.44 13.10 4.56
C VAL A 405 -15.38 14.20 4.37
N VAL A 406 -15.59 15.09 3.40
CA VAL A 406 -14.66 16.19 3.10
C VAL A 406 -14.68 17.26 4.19
N SER A 407 -15.84 17.55 4.77
CA SER A 407 -15.96 18.51 5.88
C SER A 407 -15.31 17.99 7.17
N LEU A 408 -15.42 16.68 7.43
CA LEU A 408 -14.68 16.03 8.51
C LEU A 408 -13.15 16.07 8.27
N ALA A 409 -12.71 15.93 7.02
CA ALA A 409 -11.29 16.05 6.67
C ALA A 409 -10.73 17.48 6.87
N LEU A 410 -11.51 18.52 6.57
CA LEU A 410 -11.15 19.91 6.86
C LEU A 410 -11.07 20.18 8.37
N LEU A 411 -12.10 19.79 9.12
CA LEU A 411 -12.15 19.97 10.58
C LEU A 411 -11.01 19.24 11.30
N ALA A 412 -10.55 18.13 10.74
CA ALA A 412 -9.43 17.36 11.25
C ALA A 412 -8.05 17.85 10.77
N GLY A 413 -7.99 18.94 9.99
CA GLY A 413 -6.74 19.58 9.54
C GLY A 413 -6.04 18.89 8.36
N TYR A 414 -6.70 17.95 7.68
CA TYR A 414 -6.13 17.16 6.59
C TYR A 414 -6.45 17.69 5.19
N ALA A 415 -7.28 18.73 5.10
CA ALA A 415 -7.61 19.42 3.87
C ALA A 415 -7.40 20.92 4.06
N THR A 416 -6.90 21.61 3.03
CA THR A 416 -6.90 23.08 3.02
C THR A 416 -8.32 23.59 2.78
N SER A 417 -8.64 24.79 3.26
CA SER A 417 -9.95 25.42 3.01
C SER A 417 -10.26 25.55 1.51
N SER A 418 -9.22 25.74 0.69
CA SER A 418 -9.33 25.77 -0.78
C SER A 418 -9.66 24.39 -1.38
N TYR A 419 -9.04 23.31 -0.90
CA TYR A 419 -9.35 21.94 -1.33
C TYR A 419 -10.76 21.49 -0.89
N TRP A 420 -11.16 21.87 0.32
CA TRP A 420 -12.53 21.63 0.82
C TRP A 420 -13.58 22.35 -0.04
N ALA A 421 -13.36 23.64 -0.34
CA ALA A 421 -14.27 24.44 -1.15
C ALA A 421 -14.39 23.88 -2.57
N PHE A 422 -13.27 23.49 -3.18
CA PHE A 422 -13.24 22.84 -4.48
C PHE A 422 -14.04 21.52 -4.48
N THR A 423 -13.82 20.67 -3.48
CA THR A 423 -14.46 19.35 -3.43
C THR A 423 -15.96 19.42 -3.13
N LEU A 424 -16.40 20.38 -2.31
CA LEU A 424 -17.82 20.69 -2.12
C LEU A 424 -18.46 21.20 -3.40
N PHE A 425 -17.80 22.12 -4.11
CA PHE A 425 -18.28 22.63 -5.39
C PHE A 425 -18.43 21.52 -6.43
N VAL A 426 -17.44 20.64 -6.55
CA VAL A 426 -17.48 19.49 -7.45
C VAL A 426 -18.59 18.52 -7.06
N SER A 427 -18.73 18.19 -5.76
CA SER A 427 -19.80 17.30 -5.28
C SER A 427 -21.20 17.87 -5.57
N LEU A 428 -21.35 19.18 -5.42
CA LEU A 428 -22.60 19.90 -5.71
C LEU A 428 -22.90 19.84 -7.21
N LEU A 429 -21.92 20.18 -8.04
CA LEU A 429 -22.05 20.18 -9.49
C LEU A 429 -22.39 18.79 -10.03
N THR A 430 -21.74 17.75 -9.51
CA THR A 430 -22.00 16.35 -9.86
C THR A 430 -23.43 15.94 -9.49
N SER A 431 -23.86 16.29 -8.28
CA SER A 431 -25.21 15.99 -7.78
C SER A 431 -26.27 16.72 -8.62
N LEU A 432 -26.03 17.98 -8.99
CA LEU A 432 -26.92 18.77 -9.85
C LEU A 432 -26.98 18.22 -11.27
N PHE A 433 -25.84 17.84 -11.86
CA PHE A 433 -25.77 17.26 -13.19
C PHE A 433 -26.54 15.94 -13.26
N LEU A 434 -26.32 15.03 -12.30
CA LEU A 434 -27.02 13.75 -12.22
C LEU A 434 -28.52 13.94 -11.96
N LEU A 435 -28.90 14.90 -11.11
CA LEU A 435 -30.30 15.27 -10.92
C LEU A 435 -30.94 15.78 -12.22
N GLY A 436 -30.23 16.62 -12.97
CA GLY A 436 -30.67 17.10 -14.28
C GLY A 436 -30.85 15.97 -15.29
N LEU A 437 -29.92 15.02 -15.33
CA LEU A 437 -29.96 13.86 -16.22
C LEU A 437 -31.13 12.92 -15.86
N LEU A 438 -31.36 12.69 -14.56
CA LEU A 438 -32.52 11.96 -14.03
C LEU A 438 -33.85 12.62 -14.44
N LEU A 439 -33.95 13.94 -14.30
CA LEU A 439 -35.14 14.71 -14.67
C LEU A 439 -35.37 14.70 -16.20
N GLY A 440 -34.31 14.84 -16.99
CA GLY A 440 -34.34 14.79 -18.44
C GLY A 440 -34.80 13.44 -18.96
N MET A 441 -34.18 12.36 -18.47
CA MET A 441 -34.57 10.99 -18.82
C MET A 441 -36.00 10.67 -18.38
N TYR A 442 -36.42 11.14 -17.20
CA TYR A 442 -37.80 10.98 -16.74
C TYR A 442 -38.80 11.65 -17.68
N ARG A 443 -38.54 12.90 -18.09
CA ARG A 443 -39.41 13.62 -19.05
C ARG A 443 -39.44 12.94 -20.41
N ALA A 444 -38.30 12.50 -20.92
CA ALA A 444 -38.22 11.77 -22.18
C ALA A 444 -39.03 10.46 -22.11
N PHE A 445 -38.93 9.72 -21.01
CA PHE A 445 -39.71 8.49 -20.80
C PHE A 445 -41.21 8.76 -20.71
N GLN A 446 -41.64 9.86 -20.07
CA GLN A 446 -43.06 10.25 -20.06
C GLN A 446 -43.58 10.59 -21.45
N MET A 447 -42.80 11.30 -22.27
CA MET A 447 -43.17 11.61 -23.65
C MET A 447 -43.30 10.36 -24.50
N VAL A 448 -42.34 9.43 -24.40
CA VAL A 448 -42.38 8.15 -25.11
C VAL A 448 -43.55 7.29 -24.64
N SER A 449 -43.76 7.14 -23.32
CA SER A 449 -44.89 6.36 -22.79
C SER A 449 -46.26 6.95 -23.13
N ALA A 450 -46.37 8.26 -23.36
CA ALA A 450 -47.60 8.90 -23.81
C ALA A 450 -47.84 8.71 -25.32
N ALA A 451 -46.78 8.54 -26.12
CA ALA A 451 -46.86 8.23 -27.54
C ALA A 451 -47.20 6.75 -27.83
N PHE A 452 -47.04 5.87 -26.84
CA PHE A 452 -47.39 4.44 -26.90
C PHE A 452 -48.72 4.08 -26.21
N ARG A 453 -49.52 5.09 -25.82
CA ARG A 453 -50.93 4.94 -25.43
C ARG A 453 -51.80 5.56 -26.50
#